data_AF-A0A950NL69-F1
#
_entry.id   AF-A0A950NL69-F1
#
_cell.length_a   1.000
_cell.length_b   1.000
_cell.length_c   1.000
_cell.angle_alpha   90.00
_cell.angle_beta   90.00
_cell.angle_gamma   90.00
#
_symmetry.space_group_name_H-M   'P 1'
#
loop_
_entity.id
_entity.type
_entity.pdbx_description
1 polymer ?
#
loop_
_entity_poly.entity_id
_entity_poly.type
_entity_poly.pdbx_seq_one_letter_code
_entity_poly.pdbx_strand_id
1 'polypeptide(L)'
;MQFRILGPLEVLASGEPLSLGGARPRALLALLLVNAGHSVSVDRVIDELWGQRPPATAAHAVQVYVSMIRKVLRTCGDEVVLDGSAAGYRLDLDPERIDARRFERLIAKAGRLAVDDPGHAGAVFDEALALWGGQPLAEFAEYGFAAREADRLEELRAMALEGSVAARLACGETTQAIGTLSSLIADNPLRESPRRLLMLALYRSGRHAEALAVYRDACIALDEIGLQPGPELRALEAAILRHDASLAAAGVVEDTSAGKRVPQPTVEERRPAGETSPADPSPGRRPSRRVVTALFCDVTGSTALGEELDPEALHEVMNRYLRELRAVIERHGGSVDKFIGDAMMAVFGIPQLREDDALRAVRAAWEIRERLPAVAEEVGVALTFRTAVNTGMVLSGGGENIAIGDAVNVAARLEQSAAPG
;
A
#
# COMPACT_ATOMS: atom_id res chain seq x y z
N MET A 1 7.96 -21.11 -32.63
CA MET A 1 6.63 -21.34 -32.00
C MET A 1 6.65 -20.76 -30.60
N GLN A 2 5.60 -20.06 -30.19
CA GLN A 2 5.45 -19.48 -28.84
C GLN A 2 4.13 -19.96 -28.23
N PHE A 3 4.14 -20.17 -26.92
CA PHE A 3 2.99 -20.56 -26.11
C PHE A 3 2.75 -19.47 -25.09
N ARG A 4 1.53 -18.93 -25.08
CA ARG A 4 1.12 -17.92 -24.11
C ARG A 4 0.11 -18.49 -23.14
N ILE A 5 0.40 -18.38 -21.86
CA ILE A 5 -0.47 -18.82 -20.76
C ILE A 5 -0.63 -17.74 -19.68
N LEU A 6 0.03 -16.58 -19.81
CA LEU A 6 -0.20 -15.37 -18.98
C LEU A 6 -1.43 -14.58 -19.46
N GLY A 7 -2.50 -15.32 -19.72
CA GLY A 7 -3.74 -14.92 -20.37
C GLY A 7 -4.49 -16.17 -20.84
N PRO A 8 -5.48 -16.03 -21.75
CA PRO A 8 -6.02 -17.16 -22.49
C PRO A 8 -4.91 -17.94 -23.24
N LEU A 9 -5.05 -19.26 -23.41
CA LEU A 9 -4.03 -20.05 -24.09
C LEU A 9 -3.95 -19.67 -25.57
N GLU A 10 -2.82 -19.10 -25.96
CA GLU A 10 -2.50 -18.86 -27.37
C GLU A 10 -1.29 -19.69 -27.78
N VAL A 11 -1.36 -20.23 -28.99
CA VAL A 11 -0.23 -20.93 -29.60
C VAL A 11 0.07 -20.24 -30.91
N LEU A 12 1.25 -19.64 -30.99
CA LEU A 12 1.67 -18.81 -32.10
C LEU A 12 2.74 -19.50 -32.92
N ALA A 13 2.53 -19.58 -34.23
CA ALA A 13 3.55 -19.98 -35.19
C ALA A 13 3.86 -18.82 -36.12
N SER A 14 5.13 -18.40 -36.15
CA SER A 14 5.58 -17.22 -36.91
C SER A 14 4.75 -15.95 -36.63
N GLY A 15 4.22 -15.80 -35.42
CA GLY A 15 3.38 -14.67 -35.00
C GLY A 15 1.87 -14.86 -35.17
N GLU A 16 1.42 -15.89 -35.89
CA GLU A 16 0.01 -16.13 -36.16
C GLU A 16 -0.62 -17.15 -35.19
N PRO A 17 -1.84 -16.89 -34.67
CA PRO A 17 -2.55 -17.84 -33.81
C PRO A 17 -2.95 -19.14 -34.51
N LEU A 18 -2.69 -20.27 -33.85
CA LEU A 18 -3.09 -21.60 -34.29
C LEU A 18 -4.31 -22.10 -33.51
N SER A 19 -5.28 -22.67 -34.25
CA SER A 19 -6.45 -23.31 -33.65
C SER A 19 -6.14 -24.74 -33.21
N LEU A 20 -6.32 -25.00 -31.92
CA LEU A 20 -6.05 -26.30 -31.29
C LEU A 20 -7.28 -27.20 -31.16
N GLY A 21 -8.35 -26.90 -31.89
CA GLY A 21 -9.61 -27.64 -31.80
C GLY A 21 -10.38 -27.35 -30.51
N GLY A 22 -11.10 -28.35 -29.99
CA GLY A 22 -12.04 -28.19 -28.87
C GLY A 22 -11.39 -27.94 -27.50
N ALA A 23 -12.23 -27.65 -26.50
CA ALA A 23 -11.79 -27.27 -25.14
C ALA A 23 -10.91 -28.33 -24.45
N ARG A 24 -11.18 -29.63 -24.65
CA ARG A 24 -10.44 -30.72 -23.99
C ARG A 24 -9.00 -30.91 -24.48
N PRO A 25 -8.73 -30.95 -25.81
CA PRO A 25 -7.36 -30.87 -26.32
C PRO A 25 -6.58 -29.63 -25.85
N ARG A 26 -7.25 -28.46 -25.81
CA ARG A 26 -6.64 -27.22 -25.31
C ARG A 26 -6.28 -27.31 -23.83
N ALA A 27 -7.18 -27.83 -22.99
CA ALA A 27 -6.93 -28.05 -21.57
C ALA A 27 -5.79 -29.04 -21.33
N LEU A 28 -5.71 -30.12 -22.13
CA LEU A 28 -4.59 -31.05 -22.08
C LEU A 28 -3.26 -30.38 -22.44
N LEU A 29 -3.24 -29.54 -23.47
CA LEU A 29 -2.02 -28.80 -23.82
C LEU A 29 -1.63 -27.83 -22.70
N ALA A 30 -2.57 -27.10 -22.12
CA ALA A 30 -2.32 -26.24 -20.97
C ALA A 30 -1.70 -27.04 -19.80
N LEU A 31 -2.28 -28.19 -19.44
CA LEU A 31 -1.72 -29.06 -18.40
C LEU A 31 -0.27 -29.47 -18.70
N LEU A 32 0.04 -29.81 -19.96
CA LEU A 32 1.39 -30.18 -20.38
C LEU A 32 2.36 -28.99 -20.41
N LEU A 33 1.90 -27.78 -20.72
CA LEU A 33 2.71 -26.55 -20.69
C LEU A 33 3.09 -26.16 -19.26
N VAL A 34 2.13 -26.26 -18.31
CA VAL A 34 2.38 -26.05 -16.88
C VAL A 34 3.46 -27.02 -16.37
N ASN A 35 3.42 -28.27 -16.86
CA ASN A 35 4.37 -29.33 -16.53
C ASN A 35 5.48 -29.51 -17.59
N ALA A 36 5.81 -28.47 -18.37
CA ALA A 36 6.80 -28.59 -19.45
C ALA A 36 8.14 -29.15 -18.93
N GLY A 37 8.76 -30.02 -19.74
CA GLY A 37 9.96 -30.77 -19.37
C GLY A 37 9.74 -31.97 -18.43
N HIS A 38 8.55 -32.13 -17.86
CA HIS A 38 8.21 -33.20 -16.93
C HIS A 38 7.13 -34.13 -17.50
N SER A 39 7.20 -35.42 -17.14
CA SER A 39 6.20 -36.41 -17.57
C SER A 39 4.94 -36.32 -16.71
N VAL A 40 3.77 -36.30 -17.35
CA VAL A 40 2.44 -36.37 -16.72
C VAL A 40 1.83 -37.72 -17.05
N SER A 41 1.51 -38.53 -16.03
CA SER A 41 0.91 -39.86 -16.22
C SER A 41 -0.48 -39.77 -16.86
N VAL A 42 -0.89 -40.84 -17.54
CA VAL A 42 -2.23 -40.91 -18.15
C VAL A 42 -3.32 -40.76 -17.09
N ASP A 43 -3.17 -41.41 -15.93
CA ASP A 43 -4.13 -41.32 -14.83
C ASP A 43 -4.25 -39.88 -14.31
N ARG A 44 -3.12 -39.17 -14.14
CA ARG A 44 -3.15 -37.75 -13.74
C ARG A 44 -3.81 -36.87 -14.79
N VAL A 45 -3.58 -37.12 -16.08
CA VAL A 45 -4.29 -36.42 -17.15
C VAL A 45 -5.80 -36.68 -17.05
N ILE A 46 -6.20 -37.92 -16.77
CA ILE A 46 -7.61 -38.27 -16.62
C ILE A 46 -8.23 -37.55 -15.42
N ASP A 47 -7.56 -37.59 -14.27
CA ASP A 47 -8.02 -36.95 -13.04
C ASP A 47 -8.16 -35.43 -13.20
N GLU A 48 -7.16 -34.77 -13.79
CA GLU A 48 -7.18 -33.31 -13.97
C GLU A 48 -8.23 -32.85 -14.99
N LEU A 49 -8.50 -33.66 -16.02
CA LEU A 49 -9.49 -33.31 -17.04
C LEU A 49 -10.93 -33.67 -16.62
N TRP A 50 -11.16 -34.86 -16.07
CA TRP A 50 -12.52 -35.36 -15.78
C TRP A 50 -12.88 -35.37 -14.30
N GLY A 51 -11.93 -35.14 -13.39
CA GLY A 51 -12.16 -35.18 -11.95
C GLY A 51 -12.70 -36.53 -11.50
N GLN A 52 -13.70 -36.50 -10.62
CA GLN A 52 -14.25 -37.70 -9.99
C GLN A 52 -15.15 -38.57 -10.89
N ARG A 53 -15.43 -38.15 -12.14
CA ARG A 53 -16.37 -38.87 -13.03
C ARG A 53 -15.78 -39.06 -14.44
N PRO A 54 -14.66 -39.79 -14.59
CA PRO A 54 -14.12 -40.11 -15.90
C PRO A 54 -15.01 -41.10 -16.66
N PRO A 55 -15.22 -40.92 -17.98
CA PRO A 55 -15.86 -41.94 -18.80
C PRO A 55 -14.95 -43.17 -18.93
N ALA A 56 -15.53 -44.34 -19.18
CA ALA A 56 -14.76 -45.57 -19.42
C ALA A 56 -13.78 -45.46 -20.60
N THR A 57 -14.03 -44.53 -21.54
CA THR A 57 -13.20 -44.26 -22.70
C THR A 57 -12.14 -43.18 -22.47
N ALA A 58 -11.95 -42.66 -21.26
CA ALA A 58 -11.07 -41.53 -20.97
C ALA A 58 -9.63 -41.75 -21.46
N ALA A 59 -9.03 -42.91 -21.19
CA ALA A 59 -7.68 -43.24 -21.64
C ALA A 59 -7.54 -43.19 -23.18
N HIS A 60 -8.54 -43.69 -23.91
CA HIS A 60 -8.57 -43.60 -25.36
C HIS A 60 -8.75 -42.15 -25.84
N ALA A 61 -9.62 -41.37 -25.19
CA ALA A 61 -9.81 -39.95 -25.51
C ALA A 61 -8.51 -39.14 -25.33
N VAL A 62 -7.72 -39.41 -24.28
CA VAL A 62 -6.41 -38.79 -24.09
C VAL A 62 -5.48 -39.06 -25.28
N GLN A 63 -5.40 -40.30 -25.76
CA GLN A 63 -4.57 -40.65 -26.93
C GLN A 63 -5.02 -39.89 -28.20
N VAL A 64 -6.33 -39.73 -28.39
CA VAL A 64 -6.90 -38.94 -29.50
C VAL A 64 -6.50 -37.48 -29.37
N TYR A 65 -6.64 -36.87 -28.20
CA TYR A 65 -6.27 -35.48 -27.96
C TYR A 65 -4.77 -35.24 -28.15
N VAL A 66 -3.91 -36.13 -27.64
CA VAL A 66 -2.45 -36.08 -27.89
C VAL A 66 -2.13 -36.15 -29.37
N SER A 67 -2.82 -37.02 -30.12
CA SER A 67 -2.62 -37.14 -31.57
C SER A 67 -3.02 -35.86 -32.32
N MET A 68 -4.10 -35.21 -31.90
CA MET A 68 -4.52 -33.91 -32.43
C MET A 68 -3.48 -32.82 -32.14
N ILE A 69 -3.00 -32.73 -30.89
CA ILE A 69 -1.97 -31.77 -30.48
C ILE A 69 -0.69 -32.00 -31.29
N ARG A 70 -0.19 -33.24 -31.40
CA ARG A 70 1.01 -33.57 -32.20
C ARG A 70 0.86 -33.12 -33.65
N LYS A 71 -0.33 -33.29 -34.25
CA LYS A 71 -0.56 -32.86 -35.63
C LYS A 71 -0.40 -31.35 -35.77
N VAL A 72 -0.93 -30.57 -34.83
CA VAL A 72 -0.77 -29.11 -34.83
C VAL A 72 0.70 -28.72 -34.63
N LEU A 73 1.38 -29.29 -33.63
CA LEU A 73 2.78 -28.99 -33.32
C LEU A 73 3.73 -29.28 -34.52
N ARG A 74 3.55 -30.42 -35.19
CA ARG A 74 4.36 -30.82 -36.36
C ARG A 74 4.20 -29.91 -37.57
N THR A 75 3.09 -29.18 -37.68
CA THR A 75 2.85 -28.30 -38.83
C THR A 75 3.83 -27.12 -38.85
N CYS A 76 4.57 -26.89 -37.76
CA CYS A 76 5.43 -25.73 -37.57
C CYS A 76 6.91 -26.08 -37.25
N GLY A 77 7.30 -27.37 -37.29
CA GLY A 77 8.67 -27.85 -37.10
C GLY A 77 8.84 -28.90 -35.99
N ASP A 78 10.06 -29.42 -35.83
CA ASP A 78 10.42 -30.47 -34.85
C ASP A 78 10.90 -29.92 -33.49
N GLU A 79 10.78 -28.61 -33.26
CA GLU A 79 11.29 -27.93 -32.06
C GLU A 79 10.43 -28.15 -30.79
N VAL A 80 9.26 -28.78 -30.94
CA VAL A 80 8.37 -29.12 -29.83
C VAL A 80 8.02 -30.60 -29.93
N VAL A 81 8.46 -31.38 -28.95
CA VAL A 81 8.30 -32.83 -28.96
C VAL A 81 7.31 -33.23 -27.88
N LEU A 82 6.24 -33.92 -28.28
CA LEU A 82 5.27 -34.52 -27.37
C LEU A 82 5.46 -36.04 -27.30
N ASP A 83 6.35 -36.45 -26.39
CA ASP A 83 6.71 -37.83 -26.15
C ASP A 83 5.58 -38.56 -25.42
N GLY A 84 5.24 -39.76 -25.89
CA GLY A 84 4.44 -40.72 -25.15
C GLY A 84 5.33 -41.87 -24.72
N SER A 85 5.51 -42.05 -23.42
CA SER A 85 6.28 -43.15 -22.82
C SER A 85 5.39 -43.98 -21.89
N ALA A 86 5.92 -45.09 -21.36
CA ALA A 86 5.23 -45.84 -20.30
C ALA A 86 4.93 -44.98 -19.05
N ALA A 87 5.71 -43.90 -18.82
CA ALA A 87 5.52 -42.96 -17.73
C ALA A 87 4.44 -41.88 -18.00
N GLY A 88 3.85 -41.86 -19.21
CA GLY A 88 2.85 -40.85 -19.62
C GLY A 88 3.36 -39.92 -20.72
N TYR A 89 2.88 -38.67 -20.70
CA TYR A 89 3.14 -37.68 -21.73
C TYR A 89 4.06 -36.56 -21.22
N ARG A 90 5.06 -36.20 -22.01
CA ARG A 90 5.98 -35.09 -21.74
C ARG A 90 6.03 -34.16 -22.93
N LEU A 91 5.89 -32.86 -22.67
CA LEU A 91 6.10 -31.82 -23.66
C LEU A 91 7.51 -31.25 -23.46
N ASP A 92 8.39 -31.50 -24.43
CA ASP A 92 9.76 -31.03 -24.45
C ASP A 92 9.90 -29.88 -25.47
N LEU A 93 10.37 -28.74 -24.98
CA LEU A 93 10.62 -27.52 -25.74
C LEU A 93 11.54 -26.59 -24.95
N ASP A 94 12.16 -25.65 -25.66
CA ASP A 94 12.87 -24.53 -25.03
C ASP A 94 11.93 -23.74 -24.11
N PRO A 95 12.23 -23.61 -22.80
CA PRO A 95 11.44 -22.83 -21.85
C PRO A 95 11.18 -21.39 -22.29
N GLU A 96 12.09 -20.76 -23.07
CA GLU A 96 11.90 -19.39 -23.56
C GLU A 96 10.69 -19.22 -24.49
N ARG A 97 10.14 -20.33 -24.98
CA ARG A 97 8.95 -20.34 -25.84
C ARG A 97 7.65 -20.29 -25.03
N ILE A 98 7.70 -20.44 -23.71
CA ILE A 98 6.55 -20.31 -22.81
C ILE A 98 6.68 -18.97 -22.09
N ASP A 99 5.73 -18.07 -22.29
CA ASP A 99 5.72 -16.73 -21.69
C ASP A 99 5.87 -16.77 -20.15
N ALA A 100 5.20 -17.69 -19.47
CA ALA A 100 5.32 -17.87 -18.02
C ALA A 100 6.73 -18.26 -17.57
N ARG A 101 7.45 -19.10 -18.33
CA ARG A 101 8.83 -19.49 -18.02
C ARG A 101 9.80 -18.34 -18.30
N ARG A 102 9.57 -17.60 -19.38
CA ARG A 102 10.32 -16.36 -19.66
C ARG A 102 10.09 -15.32 -18.56
N PHE A 103 8.85 -15.18 -18.08
CA PHE A 103 8.48 -14.28 -16.98
C PHE A 103 9.24 -14.62 -15.70
N GLU A 104 9.24 -15.89 -15.28
CA GLU A 104 10.01 -16.38 -14.12
C GLU A 104 11.50 -16.04 -14.24
N ARG A 105 12.10 -16.26 -15.42
CA ARG A 105 13.51 -15.96 -15.66
C ARG A 105 13.80 -14.46 -15.59
N LEU A 106 12.92 -13.62 -16.14
CA LEU A 106 13.08 -12.16 -16.10
C LEU A 106 12.97 -11.64 -14.67
N ILE A 107 12.02 -12.12 -13.85
CA ILE A 107 11.94 -11.78 -12.41
C ILE A 107 13.24 -12.15 -11.70
N ALA A 108 13.73 -13.38 -11.89
CA ALA A 108 14.96 -13.82 -11.24
C ALA A 108 16.18 -13.00 -11.69
N LYS A 109 16.23 -12.58 -12.96
CA LYS A 109 17.26 -11.67 -13.48
C LYS A 109 17.16 -10.29 -12.83
N ALA A 110 15.97 -9.70 -12.81
CA ALA A 110 15.72 -8.39 -12.21
C ALA A 110 16.06 -8.36 -10.72
N GLY A 111 15.70 -9.40 -9.96
CA GLY A 111 16.03 -9.53 -8.54
C GLY A 111 17.54 -9.53 -8.27
N ARG A 112 18.35 -10.16 -9.14
CA ARG A 112 19.82 -10.09 -9.03
C ARG A 112 20.38 -8.70 -9.34
N LEU A 113 19.74 -7.96 -10.24
CA LEU A 113 20.16 -6.62 -10.64
C LEU A 113 19.77 -5.55 -9.62
N ALA A 114 18.69 -5.77 -8.86
CA ALA A 114 18.08 -4.74 -8.02
C ALA A 114 19.01 -4.14 -6.94
N VAL A 115 20.07 -4.85 -6.55
CA VAL A 115 21.05 -4.37 -5.56
C VAL A 115 22.07 -3.44 -6.21
N ASP A 116 22.59 -3.79 -7.38
CA ASP A 116 23.72 -3.11 -8.02
C ASP A 116 23.27 -2.04 -9.03
N ASP A 117 22.17 -2.30 -9.74
CA ASP A 117 21.61 -1.43 -10.78
C ASP A 117 20.06 -1.46 -10.71
N PRO A 118 19.47 -0.68 -9.80
CA PRO A 118 18.01 -0.60 -9.66
C PRO A 118 17.32 -0.11 -10.93
N GLY A 119 17.95 0.77 -11.70
CA GLY A 119 17.39 1.28 -12.96
C GLY A 119 17.25 0.17 -14.00
N HIS A 120 18.29 -0.62 -14.21
CA HIS A 120 18.22 -1.77 -15.12
C HIS A 120 17.28 -2.85 -14.58
N ALA A 121 17.26 -3.10 -13.26
CA ALA A 121 16.32 -4.03 -12.65
C ALA A 121 14.86 -3.63 -12.93
N GLY A 122 14.51 -2.35 -12.78
CA GLY A 122 13.19 -1.82 -13.09
C GLY A 122 12.77 -2.11 -14.53
N ALA A 123 13.65 -1.81 -15.50
CA ALA A 123 13.38 -2.09 -16.91
C ALA A 123 13.15 -3.59 -17.20
N VAL A 124 13.88 -4.49 -16.52
CA VAL A 124 13.70 -5.94 -16.68
C VAL A 124 12.38 -6.41 -16.03
N PHE A 125 11.97 -5.84 -14.89
CA PHE A 125 10.64 -6.12 -14.32
C PHE A 125 9.52 -5.65 -15.26
N ASP A 126 9.65 -4.47 -15.86
CA ASP A 126 8.65 -3.95 -16.78
C ASP A 126 8.55 -4.80 -18.07
N GLU A 127 9.68 -5.29 -18.59
CA GLU A 127 9.70 -6.29 -19.68
C GLU A 127 8.94 -7.56 -19.29
N ALA A 128 9.13 -8.05 -18.06
CA ALA A 128 8.45 -9.23 -17.56
C ALA A 128 6.94 -9.00 -17.47
N LEU A 129 6.52 -7.88 -16.88
CA LEU A 129 5.11 -7.52 -16.70
C LEU A 129 4.39 -7.31 -18.04
N ALA A 130 5.09 -6.85 -19.08
CA ALA A 130 4.53 -6.69 -20.42
C ALA A 130 4.16 -8.02 -21.12
N LEU A 131 4.59 -9.17 -20.59
CA LEU A 131 4.18 -10.48 -21.10
C LEU A 131 2.73 -10.84 -20.75
N TRP A 132 2.14 -10.18 -19.77
CA TRP A 132 0.79 -10.46 -19.29
C TRP A 132 -0.27 -9.89 -20.24
N GLY A 133 -1.12 -10.76 -20.78
CA GLY A 133 -2.24 -10.41 -21.64
C GLY A 133 -3.61 -10.47 -20.95
N GLY A 134 -3.67 -10.95 -19.71
CA GLY A 134 -4.90 -11.06 -18.93
C GLY A 134 -4.75 -12.05 -17.77
N GLN A 135 -5.89 -12.55 -17.27
CA GLN A 135 -5.88 -13.59 -16.25
C GLN A 135 -5.29 -14.90 -16.81
N PRO A 136 -4.28 -15.50 -16.16
CA PRO A 136 -3.64 -16.72 -16.62
C PRO A 136 -4.64 -17.87 -16.74
N LEU A 137 -4.58 -18.59 -17.85
CA LEU A 137 -5.41 -19.78 -18.10
C LEU A 137 -6.91 -19.56 -17.85
N ALA A 138 -7.42 -18.34 -18.05
CA ALA A 138 -8.79 -17.96 -17.70
C ALA A 138 -9.87 -18.87 -18.31
N GLU A 139 -9.66 -19.36 -19.53
CA GLU A 139 -10.58 -20.28 -20.20
C GLU A 139 -10.68 -21.67 -19.53
N PHE A 140 -9.77 -21.97 -18.61
CA PHE A 140 -9.68 -23.24 -17.90
C PHE A 140 -9.89 -23.09 -16.39
N ALA A 141 -10.51 -22.01 -15.92
CA ALA A 141 -10.70 -21.75 -14.49
C ALA A 141 -11.43 -22.88 -13.73
N GLU A 142 -12.26 -23.67 -14.42
CA GLU A 142 -12.95 -24.84 -13.84
C GLU A 142 -12.03 -26.04 -13.56
N TYR A 143 -10.82 -26.06 -14.15
CA TYR A 143 -9.86 -27.15 -13.97
C TYR A 143 -8.93 -26.86 -12.79
N GLY A 144 -8.83 -27.79 -11.85
CA GLY A 144 -8.06 -27.60 -10.61
C GLY A 144 -6.55 -27.37 -10.81
N PHE A 145 -5.93 -27.90 -11.87
CA PHE A 145 -4.54 -27.56 -12.21
C PHE A 145 -4.38 -26.11 -12.66
N ALA A 146 -5.34 -25.59 -13.42
CA ALA A 146 -5.27 -24.26 -14.00
C ALA A 146 -5.49 -23.18 -12.94
N ALA A 147 -6.45 -23.40 -12.04
CA ALA A 147 -6.65 -22.52 -10.88
C ALA A 147 -5.38 -22.40 -10.02
N ARG A 148 -4.79 -23.53 -9.62
CA ARG A 148 -3.54 -23.54 -8.82
C ARG A 148 -2.39 -22.84 -9.52
N GLU A 149 -2.24 -23.06 -10.83
CA GLU A 149 -1.18 -22.40 -11.60
C GLU A 149 -1.45 -20.90 -11.76
N ALA A 150 -2.70 -20.50 -12.00
CA ALA A 150 -3.08 -19.09 -12.08
C ALA A 150 -2.78 -18.36 -10.77
N ASP A 151 -3.13 -18.95 -9.62
CA ASP A 151 -2.82 -18.39 -8.30
C ASP A 151 -1.30 -18.20 -8.10
N ARG A 152 -0.51 -19.23 -8.46
CA ARG A 152 0.96 -19.16 -8.39
C ARG A 152 1.53 -18.07 -9.29
N LEU A 153 1.00 -17.91 -10.50
CA LEU A 153 1.46 -16.89 -11.45
C LEU A 153 1.07 -15.49 -11.01
N GLU A 154 -0.14 -15.27 -10.48
CA GLU A 154 -0.57 -13.98 -9.93
C GLU A 154 0.27 -13.59 -8.71
N GLU A 155 0.67 -14.54 -7.87
CA GLU A 155 1.60 -14.28 -6.78
C GLU A 155 2.98 -13.80 -7.31
N LEU A 156 3.51 -14.44 -8.36
CA LEU A 156 4.73 -13.98 -9.02
C LEU A 156 4.55 -12.61 -9.68
N ARG A 157 3.36 -12.29 -10.19
CA ARG A 157 3.03 -10.97 -10.72
C ARG A 157 3.06 -9.89 -9.65
N ALA A 158 2.46 -10.17 -8.49
CA ALA A 158 2.51 -9.27 -7.34
C ALA A 158 3.96 -9.00 -6.91
N MET A 159 4.80 -10.05 -6.82
CA MET A 159 6.24 -9.90 -6.55
C MET A 159 6.96 -9.06 -7.60
N ALA A 160 6.65 -9.24 -8.89
CA ALA A 160 7.25 -8.46 -9.97
C ALA A 160 6.83 -6.98 -9.95
N LEU A 161 5.56 -6.69 -9.62
CA LEU A 161 5.06 -5.34 -9.44
C LEU A 161 5.75 -4.66 -8.25
N GLU A 162 5.88 -5.35 -7.12
CA GLU A 162 6.64 -4.87 -5.97
C GLU A 162 8.09 -4.59 -6.32
N GLY A 163 8.75 -5.50 -7.05
CA GLY A 163 10.12 -5.34 -7.51
C GLY A 163 10.30 -4.13 -8.44
N SER A 164 9.41 -3.95 -9.42
CA SER A 164 9.40 -2.78 -10.32
C SER A 164 9.23 -1.48 -9.53
N VAL A 165 8.33 -1.44 -8.55
CA VAL A 165 8.11 -0.26 -7.72
C VAL A 165 9.30 0.02 -6.80
N ALA A 166 9.86 -1.01 -6.16
CA ALA A 166 11.03 -0.87 -5.30
C ALA A 166 12.24 -0.33 -6.08
N ALA A 167 12.47 -0.84 -7.28
CA ALA A 167 13.51 -0.36 -8.21
C ALA A 167 13.31 1.12 -8.56
N ARG A 168 12.10 1.53 -8.92
CA ARG A 168 11.76 2.94 -9.21
C ARG A 168 11.95 3.85 -8.00
N LEU A 169 11.54 3.41 -6.81
CA LEU A 169 11.75 4.16 -5.57
C LEU A 169 13.24 4.30 -5.24
N ALA A 170 14.08 3.30 -5.52
CA ALA A 170 15.52 3.41 -5.38
C ALA A 170 16.11 4.47 -6.33
N CYS A 171 15.55 4.62 -7.54
CA CYS A 171 15.89 5.69 -8.49
C CYS A 171 15.28 7.06 -8.14
N GLY A 172 14.52 7.19 -7.05
CA GLY A 172 13.86 8.43 -6.64
C GLY A 172 12.50 8.70 -7.31
N GLU A 173 12.02 7.80 -8.15
CA GLU A 173 10.74 7.94 -8.85
C GLU A 173 9.57 7.52 -7.96
N THR A 174 8.75 8.48 -7.54
CA THR A 174 7.75 8.25 -6.47
C THR A 174 6.28 8.35 -6.95
N THR A 175 6.00 9.14 -8.00
CA THR A 175 4.63 9.48 -8.40
C THR A 175 3.82 8.31 -8.94
N GLN A 176 4.45 7.38 -9.69
CA GLN A 176 3.75 6.23 -10.28
C GLN A 176 3.62 5.03 -9.33
N ALA A 177 4.26 5.05 -8.15
CA ALA A 177 4.28 3.93 -7.21
C ALA A 177 2.96 3.78 -6.44
N ILE A 178 2.31 4.90 -6.09
CA ILE A 178 1.19 4.90 -5.13
C ILE A 178 -0.01 4.10 -5.64
N GLY A 179 -0.47 4.36 -6.88
CA GLY A 179 -1.64 3.69 -7.43
C GLY A 179 -1.47 2.18 -7.55
N THR A 180 -0.30 1.72 -8.03
CA THR A 180 0.04 0.29 -8.13
C THR A 180 0.05 -0.36 -6.75
N LEU A 181 0.69 0.26 -5.76
CA LEU A 181 0.78 -0.30 -4.41
C LEU A 181 -0.58 -0.34 -3.70
N SER A 182 -1.42 0.69 -3.88
CA SER A 182 -2.78 0.68 -3.33
C SER A 182 -3.63 -0.47 -3.87
N SER A 183 -3.50 -0.81 -5.16
CA SER A 183 -4.18 -1.98 -5.73
C SER A 183 -3.69 -3.28 -5.10
N LEU A 184 -2.37 -3.48 -5.01
CA LEU A 184 -1.79 -4.68 -4.39
C LEU A 184 -2.22 -4.86 -2.93
N ILE A 185 -2.35 -3.76 -2.19
CA ILE A 185 -2.83 -3.73 -0.80
C ILE A 185 -4.31 -4.11 -0.71
N ALA A 186 -5.13 -3.63 -1.64
CA ALA A 186 -6.56 -3.96 -1.69
C ALA A 186 -6.79 -5.44 -2.03
N ASP A 187 -6.00 -5.99 -2.94
CA ASP A 187 -6.08 -7.40 -3.35
C ASP A 187 -5.53 -8.34 -2.26
N ASN A 188 -4.53 -7.91 -1.49
CA ASN A 188 -3.97 -8.66 -0.38
C ASN A 188 -3.71 -7.78 0.86
N PRO A 189 -4.73 -7.61 1.74
CA PRO A 189 -4.64 -6.74 2.90
C PRO A 189 -3.63 -7.18 3.97
N LEU A 190 -3.21 -8.45 3.97
CA LEU A 190 -2.27 -8.97 4.97
C LEU A 190 -0.80 -8.84 4.52
N ARG A 191 -0.56 -8.47 3.26
CA ARG A 191 0.79 -8.37 2.71
C ARG A 191 1.46 -7.06 3.12
N GLU A 192 2.56 -7.17 3.88
CA GLU A 192 3.28 -6.03 4.42
C GLU A 192 4.24 -5.34 3.43
N SER A 193 4.79 -6.07 2.46
CA SER A 193 5.78 -5.51 1.51
C SER A 193 5.24 -4.33 0.69
N PRO A 194 4.05 -4.41 0.05
CA PRO A 194 3.43 -3.27 -0.61
C PRO A 194 3.16 -2.09 0.32
N ARG A 195 2.78 -2.36 1.57
CA ARG A 195 2.54 -1.33 2.60
C ARG A 195 3.81 -0.59 2.93
N ARG A 196 4.91 -1.31 3.15
CA ARG A 196 6.24 -0.72 3.39
C ARG A 196 6.68 0.18 2.23
N LEU A 197 6.54 -0.28 1.00
CA LEU A 197 6.87 0.53 -0.19
C LEU A 197 5.96 1.76 -0.32
N LEU A 198 4.68 1.64 0.01
CA LEU A 198 3.72 2.75 -0.06
C LEU A 198 4.01 3.79 1.01
N MET A 199 4.29 3.36 2.24
CA MET A 199 4.74 4.21 3.33
C MET A 199 5.97 5.02 2.93
N LEU A 200 6.99 4.35 2.34
CA LEU A 200 8.21 5.01 1.88
C LEU A 200 7.92 6.02 0.76
N ALA A 201 7.09 5.65 -0.22
CA ALA A 201 6.71 6.52 -1.33
C ALA A 201 5.95 7.77 -0.86
N LEU A 202 4.96 7.58 0.02
CA LEU A 202 4.20 8.68 0.62
C LEU A 202 5.10 9.60 1.45
N TYR A 203 5.99 9.03 2.26
CA TYR A 203 6.96 9.80 3.05
C TYR A 203 7.87 10.67 2.17
N ARG A 204 8.48 10.08 1.12
CA ARG A 204 9.36 10.80 0.18
C ARG A 204 8.62 11.86 -0.64
N SER A 205 7.29 11.73 -0.77
CA SER A 205 6.42 12.74 -1.39
C SER A 205 5.95 13.84 -0.42
N GLY A 206 6.43 13.85 0.82
CA GLY A 206 5.99 14.80 1.86
C GLY A 206 4.62 14.49 2.48
N ARG A 207 4.04 13.32 2.16
CA ARG A 207 2.71 12.86 2.64
C ARG A 207 2.84 11.99 3.89
N HIS A 208 3.54 12.50 4.91
CA HIS A 208 3.91 11.72 6.11
C HIS A 208 2.71 11.17 6.89
N ALA A 209 1.64 11.97 7.04
CA ALA A 209 0.43 11.56 7.74
C ALA A 209 -0.26 10.35 7.06
N GLU A 210 -0.23 10.32 5.73
CA GLU A 210 -0.78 9.21 4.94
C GLU A 210 0.12 7.98 5.00
N ALA A 211 1.44 8.15 5.03
CA ALA A 211 2.36 7.04 5.30
C ALA A 211 2.05 6.37 6.65
N LEU A 212 1.85 7.16 7.71
CA LEU A 212 1.48 6.60 9.02
C LEU A 212 0.05 6.04 9.07
N ALA A 213 -0.85 6.49 8.18
CA ALA A 213 -2.18 5.88 8.03
C ALA A 213 -2.07 4.46 7.47
N VAL A 214 -1.24 4.25 6.45
CA VAL A 214 -0.99 2.91 5.88
C VAL A 214 -0.47 1.94 6.94
N TYR A 215 0.37 2.39 7.87
CA TYR A 215 0.83 1.57 9.00
C TYR A 215 -0.32 1.20 9.96
N ARG A 216 -1.16 2.17 10.34
CA ARG A 216 -2.32 1.89 11.21
C ARG A 216 -3.31 0.93 10.57
N ASP A 217 -3.56 1.09 9.27
CA ASP A 217 -4.41 0.17 8.50
C ASP A 217 -3.82 -1.24 8.48
N ALA A 218 -2.48 -1.36 8.45
CA ALA A 218 -1.80 -2.65 8.58
C ALA A 218 -1.98 -3.27 9.97
N CYS A 219 -1.88 -2.48 11.04
CA CYS A 219 -2.13 -2.96 12.40
C CYS A 219 -3.55 -3.53 12.53
N ILE A 220 -4.55 -2.81 12.01
CA ILE A 220 -5.96 -3.27 12.05
C ILE A 220 -6.10 -4.59 11.28
N ALA A 221 -5.62 -4.65 10.03
CA ALA A 221 -5.76 -5.84 9.19
C ALA A 221 -5.04 -7.07 9.77
N LEU A 222 -3.90 -6.90 10.42
CA LEU A 222 -3.14 -8.01 11.03
C LEU A 222 -3.73 -8.43 12.39
N ASP A 223 -4.24 -7.48 13.17
CA ASP A 223 -4.88 -7.76 14.46
C ASP A 223 -6.16 -8.60 14.31
N GLU A 224 -6.89 -8.43 13.20
CA GLU A 224 -8.05 -9.27 12.86
C GLU A 224 -7.72 -10.79 12.80
N ILE A 225 -6.45 -11.15 12.56
CA ILE A 225 -5.96 -12.54 12.58
C ILE A 225 -5.01 -12.82 13.76
N GLY A 226 -4.92 -11.91 14.73
CA GLY A 226 -4.06 -12.03 15.91
C GLY A 226 -2.57 -11.88 15.63
N LEU A 227 -2.20 -11.23 14.52
CA LEU A 227 -0.82 -10.92 14.17
C LEU A 227 -0.48 -9.46 14.45
N GLN A 228 0.82 -9.18 14.59
CA GLN A 228 1.35 -7.83 14.73
C GLN A 228 2.24 -7.50 13.52
N PRO A 229 2.35 -6.21 13.12
CA PRO A 229 3.22 -5.80 12.02
C PRO A 229 4.64 -6.32 12.18
N GLY A 230 5.26 -6.82 11.13
CA GLY A 230 6.62 -7.33 11.12
C GLY A 230 7.69 -6.26 11.42
N PRO A 231 8.94 -6.69 11.73
CA PRO A 231 10.00 -5.78 12.15
C PRO A 231 10.36 -4.72 11.10
N GLU A 232 10.28 -5.05 9.81
CA GLU A 232 10.58 -4.09 8.73
C GLU A 232 9.56 -2.95 8.68
N LEU A 233 8.28 -3.25 8.87
CA LEU A 233 7.20 -2.26 8.83
C LEU A 233 7.25 -1.36 10.07
N ARG A 234 7.47 -1.94 11.26
CA ARG A 234 7.69 -1.19 12.51
C ARG A 234 8.92 -0.30 12.46
N ALA A 235 10.03 -0.80 11.90
CA ALA A 235 11.25 -0.02 11.75
C ALA A 235 11.04 1.21 10.84
N LEU A 236 10.27 1.05 9.75
CA LEU A 236 9.95 2.15 8.85
C LEU A 236 9.05 3.19 9.53
N GLU A 237 8.02 2.79 10.27
CA GLU A 237 7.19 3.71 11.05
C GLU A 237 8.05 4.53 12.03
N ALA A 238 8.90 3.87 12.81
CA ALA A 238 9.78 4.52 13.76
C ALA A 238 10.77 5.50 13.08
N ALA A 239 11.29 5.14 11.90
CA ALA A 239 12.16 6.01 11.11
C ALA A 239 11.40 7.24 10.56
N ILE A 240 10.14 7.07 10.15
CA ILE A 240 9.28 8.17 9.68
C ILE A 240 8.99 9.15 10.82
N LEU A 241 8.66 8.65 12.02
CA LEU A 241 8.39 9.49 13.19
C LEU A 241 9.60 10.33 13.62
N ARG A 242 10.82 9.81 13.44
CA ARG A 242 12.08 10.52 13.73
C ARG A 242 12.58 11.40 12.58
N HIS A 243 11.91 11.41 11.44
CA HIS A 243 12.39 12.02 10.21
C HIS A 243 13.83 11.59 9.83
N ASP A 244 14.08 10.28 9.90
CA ASP A 244 15.41 9.71 9.72
C ASP A 244 15.99 10.03 8.33
N ALA A 245 17.24 10.53 8.29
CA ALA A 245 17.92 10.91 7.06
C ALA A 245 18.13 9.72 6.11
N SER A 246 18.17 8.49 6.63
CA SER A 246 18.26 7.27 5.82
C SER A 246 17.04 7.03 4.90
N LEU A 247 15.90 7.68 5.19
CA LEU A 247 14.70 7.60 4.35
C LEU A 247 14.75 8.51 3.13
N ALA A 248 15.70 9.44 3.07
CA ALA A 248 15.94 10.24 1.87
C ALA A 248 16.30 9.34 0.68
N ALA A 249 15.98 9.77 -0.55
CA ALA A 249 16.36 9.02 -1.73
C ALA A 249 17.89 8.93 -1.81
N ALA A 250 18.43 7.72 -1.99
CA ALA A 250 19.83 7.51 -2.34
C ALA A 250 20.04 8.04 -3.76
N GLY A 251 20.27 9.35 -3.89
CA GLY A 251 20.32 10.00 -5.20
C GLY A 251 20.42 11.53 -5.19
N VAL A 252 20.25 12.20 -4.05
CA VAL A 252 20.60 13.62 -3.94
C VAL A 252 21.87 13.75 -3.11
N VAL A 253 23.02 13.54 -3.76
CA VAL A 253 24.23 14.22 -3.34
C VAL A 253 23.96 15.69 -3.60
N GLU A 254 23.68 16.45 -2.54
CA GLU A 254 23.63 17.90 -2.61
C GLU A 254 24.98 18.43 -3.12
N ASP A 255 24.99 18.96 -4.35
CA ASP A 255 25.99 19.92 -4.76
C ASP A 255 25.73 21.22 -3.98
N THR A 256 26.27 21.25 -2.76
CA THR A 256 26.35 22.44 -1.92
C THR A 256 27.45 23.36 -2.48
N SER A 257 27.23 23.95 -3.66
CA SER A 257 28.08 25.05 -4.14
C SER A 257 27.45 25.94 -5.22
N ALA A 258 26.46 26.76 -4.88
CA ALA A 258 26.32 28.07 -5.53
C ALA A 258 25.32 28.97 -4.79
N GLY A 259 25.85 29.97 -4.08
CA GLY A 259 25.07 31.11 -3.66
C GLY A 259 24.46 31.82 -4.87
N LYS A 260 23.15 32.00 -4.88
CA LYS A 260 22.51 33.01 -5.73
C LYS A 260 21.37 33.69 -4.99
N ARG A 261 21.56 35.01 -4.86
CA ARG A 261 20.66 36.01 -4.28
C ARG A 261 19.22 35.82 -4.74
N VAL A 262 18.31 35.89 -3.78
CA VAL A 262 16.87 36.11 -3.99
C VAL A 262 16.65 37.54 -4.48
N PRO A 263 16.01 37.78 -5.64
CA PRO A 263 15.38 39.05 -5.94
C PRO A 263 13.93 39.05 -5.41
N GLN A 264 13.57 40.10 -4.69
CA GLN A 264 12.20 40.37 -4.22
C GLN A 264 11.23 40.53 -5.41
N PRO A 265 9.96 40.08 -5.32
CA PRO A 265 8.96 40.39 -6.33
C PRO A 265 8.31 41.76 -6.05
N THR A 266 8.39 42.64 -7.05
CA THR A 266 7.66 43.90 -7.17
C THR A 266 6.17 43.61 -7.38
N VAL A 267 5.31 44.31 -6.64
CA VAL A 267 3.86 44.27 -6.78
C VAL A 267 3.46 45.14 -7.98
N GLU A 268 2.81 44.56 -8.99
CA GLU A 268 2.10 45.32 -10.02
C GLU A 268 0.65 44.85 -10.11
N GLU A 269 -0.27 45.81 -9.92
CA GLU A 269 -1.71 45.66 -9.99
C GLU A 269 -2.19 45.34 -11.41
N ARG A 270 -3.08 44.35 -11.55
CA ARG A 270 -4.06 44.32 -12.64
C ARG A 270 -5.43 43.90 -12.13
N ARG A 271 -6.41 44.78 -12.35
CA ARG A 271 -7.85 44.50 -12.26
C ARG A 271 -8.33 43.63 -13.44
N PRO A 272 -9.42 42.86 -13.29
CA PRO A 272 -9.87 41.86 -14.26
C PRO A 272 -10.93 42.40 -15.23
N ALA A 273 -11.06 41.75 -16.38
CA ALA A 273 -12.24 41.80 -17.24
C ALA A 273 -12.52 40.40 -17.80
N GLY A 274 -13.80 40.01 -17.80
CA GLY A 274 -14.34 39.00 -18.71
C GLY A 274 -14.75 37.67 -18.08
N GLU A 275 -16.06 37.52 -17.91
CA GLU A 275 -16.85 36.31 -17.57
C GLU A 275 -16.52 35.11 -18.48
N THR A 276 -16.63 33.85 -18.06
CA THR A 276 -17.90 33.14 -17.88
C THR A 276 -17.64 31.75 -17.27
N SER A 277 -18.51 31.34 -16.35
CA SER A 277 -18.61 29.97 -15.81
C SER A 277 -19.46 29.09 -16.75
N PRO A 278 -19.40 27.76 -16.63
CA PRO A 278 -20.57 27.14 -16.02
C PRO A 278 -20.28 26.05 -14.97
N ALA A 279 -21.14 26.08 -13.94
CA ALA A 279 -21.67 24.98 -13.13
C ALA A 279 -20.75 24.27 -12.11
N ASP A 280 -20.88 24.70 -10.85
CA ASP A 280 -20.43 24.01 -9.62
C ASP A 280 -21.68 23.64 -8.80
N PRO A 281 -21.86 22.40 -8.32
CA PRO A 281 -22.92 22.05 -7.38
C PRO A 281 -22.65 22.60 -5.95
N SER A 282 -23.72 22.71 -5.17
CA SER A 282 -23.90 23.37 -3.85
C SER A 282 -22.84 23.12 -2.73
N PRO A 283 -22.81 23.94 -1.66
CA PRO A 283 -21.57 24.41 -1.01
C PRO A 283 -21.04 23.48 0.09
N GLY A 284 -20.00 22.72 -0.21
CA GLY A 284 -19.04 22.25 0.78
C GLY A 284 -18.12 23.40 1.19
N ARG A 285 -17.99 23.66 2.50
CA ARG A 285 -17.19 24.74 3.11
C ARG A 285 -15.82 24.83 2.41
N ARG A 286 -15.57 25.89 1.63
CA ARG A 286 -14.27 26.04 0.93
C ARG A 286 -13.14 26.16 1.97
N PRO A 287 -11.99 25.51 1.73
CA PRO A 287 -10.84 25.66 2.60
C PRO A 287 -10.43 27.14 2.67
N SER A 288 -10.40 27.67 3.89
CA SER A 288 -10.10 29.08 4.17
C SER A 288 -8.89 29.18 5.07
N ARG A 289 -7.96 30.08 4.73
CA ARG A 289 -6.83 30.40 5.60
C ARG A 289 -7.34 31.22 6.77
N ARG A 290 -7.10 30.74 7.99
CA ARG A 290 -7.51 31.39 9.23
C ARG A 290 -6.34 31.40 10.20
N VAL A 291 -6.23 32.44 11.01
CA VAL A 291 -5.36 32.41 12.19
C VAL A 291 -6.14 31.72 13.29
N VAL A 292 -5.57 30.67 13.86
CA VAL A 292 -6.17 29.92 14.97
C VAL A 292 -5.16 29.76 16.09
N THR A 293 -5.65 29.41 17.27
CA THR A 293 -4.78 28.97 18.36
C THR A 293 -4.97 27.47 18.56
N ALA A 294 -3.90 26.70 18.35
CA ALA A 294 -3.87 25.27 18.61
C ALA A 294 -3.41 25.02 20.05
N LEU A 295 -4.10 24.12 20.74
CA LEU A 295 -3.73 23.60 22.06
C LEU A 295 -3.50 22.10 21.91
N PHE A 296 -2.34 21.64 22.37
CA PHE A 296 -2.01 20.23 22.51
C PHE A 296 -1.95 19.89 24.00
N CYS A 297 -2.53 18.75 24.35
CA CYS A 297 -2.42 18.17 25.69
C CYS A 297 -2.07 16.69 25.56
N ASP A 298 -1.00 16.25 26.20
CA ASP A 298 -0.58 14.85 26.23
C ASP A 298 -0.54 14.31 27.67
N VAL A 299 -0.87 13.03 27.83
CA VAL A 299 -0.81 12.33 29.12
C VAL A 299 0.50 11.57 29.24
N THR A 300 1.41 12.13 30.01
CA THR A 300 2.65 11.42 30.34
C THR A 300 2.41 10.37 31.43
N GLY A 301 2.88 9.14 31.20
CA GLY A 301 2.75 8.01 32.12
C GLY A 301 1.68 6.98 31.76
N SER A 302 0.92 7.20 30.68
CA SER A 302 -0.11 6.27 30.16
C SER A 302 0.44 4.86 29.88
N THR A 303 1.68 4.76 29.37
CA THR A 303 2.33 3.49 29.05
C THR A 303 2.66 2.66 30.29
N ALA A 304 3.19 3.30 31.35
CA ALA A 304 3.45 2.62 32.63
C ALA A 304 2.15 2.19 33.31
N LEU A 305 1.08 2.97 33.12
CA LEU A 305 -0.24 2.65 33.65
C LEU A 305 -0.89 1.43 32.98
N GLY A 306 -0.65 1.24 31.67
CA GLY A 306 -1.12 0.07 30.95
C GLY A 306 -0.37 -1.22 31.26
N GLU A 307 0.77 -1.15 31.97
CA GLU A 307 1.48 -2.32 32.49
C GLU A 307 0.93 -2.75 33.87
N GLU A 308 0.33 -1.83 34.63
CA GLU A 308 -0.16 -2.08 36.00
C GLU A 308 -1.67 -2.32 36.08
N LEU A 309 -2.46 -1.75 35.15
CA LEU A 309 -3.92 -1.87 35.11
C LEU A 309 -4.39 -2.88 34.06
N ASP A 310 -5.49 -3.56 34.35
CA ASP A 310 -6.25 -4.31 33.36
C ASP A 310 -6.70 -3.37 32.21
N PRO A 311 -6.57 -3.77 30.93
CA PRO A 311 -7.05 -3.01 29.77
C PRO A 311 -8.45 -2.39 29.92
N GLU A 312 -9.39 -3.09 30.58
CA GLU A 312 -10.76 -2.60 30.79
C GLU A 312 -10.79 -1.41 31.77
N ALA A 313 -10.01 -1.50 32.85
CA ALA A 313 -9.86 -0.43 33.83
C ALA A 313 -9.14 0.77 33.23
N LEU A 314 -8.04 0.54 32.49
CA LEU A 314 -7.31 1.59 31.78
C LEU A 314 -8.23 2.36 30.81
N HIS A 315 -9.06 1.65 30.07
CA HIS A 315 -10.01 2.24 29.14
C HIS A 315 -11.05 3.13 29.86
N GLU A 316 -11.55 2.71 31.01
CA GLU A 316 -12.49 3.51 31.82
C GLU A 316 -11.84 4.79 32.38
N VAL A 317 -10.61 4.69 32.89
CA VAL A 317 -9.83 5.84 33.39
C VAL A 317 -9.59 6.86 32.28
N MET A 318 -9.10 6.40 31.11
CA MET A 318 -8.83 7.26 29.97
C MET A 318 -10.10 7.93 29.43
N ASN A 319 -11.23 7.21 29.36
CA ASN A 319 -12.50 7.79 28.92
C ASN A 319 -13.02 8.88 29.86
N ARG A 320 -12.86 8.71 31.19
CA ARG A 320 -13.25 9.75 32.16
C ARG A 320 -12.36 10.98 32.05
N TYR A 321 -11.05 10.76 31.89
CA TYR A 321 -10.06 11.82 31.68
C TYR A 321 -10.35 12.65 30.42
N LEU A 322 -10.53 11.98 29.27
CA LEU A 322 -10.82 12.62 27.99
C LEU A 322 -12.12 13.44 28.03
N ARG A 323 -13.12 12.97 28.79
CA ARG A 323 -14.39 13.69 28.98
C ARG A 323 -14.22 15.01 29.73
N GLU A 324 -13.42 15.02 30.80
CA GLU A 324 -13.14 16.24 31.57
C GLU A 324 -12.31 17.26 30.77
N LEU A 325 -11.27 16.78 30.09
CA LEU A 325 -10.47 17.59 29.17
C LEU A 325 -11.32 18.31 28.13
N ARG A 326 -12.21 17.54 27.47
CA ARG A 326 -13.13 18.08 26.48
C ARG A 326 -14.04 19.15 27.10
N ALA A 327 -14.57 18.90 28.30
CA ALA A 327 -15.44 19.84 28.99
C ALA A 327 -14.72 21.16 29.34
N VAL A 328 -13.45 21.11 29.75
CA VAL A 328 -12.66 22.34 29.98
C VAL A 328 -12.47 23.13 28.68
N ILE A 329 -12.07 22.47 27.60
CA ILE A 329 -11.81 23.12 26.31
C ILE A 329 -13.08 23.75 25.71
N GLU A 330 -14.20 23.03 25.73
CA GLU A 330 -15.47 23.54 25.22
C GLU A 330 -16.00 24.70 26.08
N ARG A 331 -15.78 24.69 27.40
CA ARG A 331 -16.11 25.81 28.30
C ARG A 331 -15.37 27.10 27.93
N HIS A 332 -14.10 26.98 27.53
CA HIS A 332 -13.31 28.11 27.02
C HIS A 332 -13.57 28.39 25.53
N GLY A 333 -14.48 27.64 24.89
CA GLY A 333 -14.94 27.84 23.53
C GLY A 333 -13.97 27.39 22.44
N GLY A 334 -13.09 26.43 22.77
CA GLY A 334 -12.30 25.68 21.79
C GLY A 334 -13.09 24.49 21.25
N SER A 335 -12.69 24.00 20.07
CA SER A 335 -13.22 22.78 19.46
C SER A 335 -12.15 21.70 19.48
N VAL A 336 -12.49 20.49 19.95
CA VAL A 336 -11.60 19.34 19.86
C VAL A 336 -11.61 18.84 18.41
N ASP A 337 -10.43 18.72 17.79
CA ASP A 337 -10.29 18.28 16.40
C ASP A 337 -10.28 16.75 16.33
N LYS A 338 -9.27 16.11 16.94
CA LYS A 338 -9.14 14.65 17.03
C LYS A 338 -8.38 14.23 18.30
N PHE A 339 -8.61 12.99 18.71
CA PHE A 339 -7.83 12.29 19.74
C PHE A 339 -6.79 11.38 19.03
N ILE A 340 -5.54 11.41 19.48
CA ILE A 340 -4.44 10.61 18.94
C ILE A 340 -3.84 9.82 20.10
N GLY A 341 -4.40 8.64 20.38
CA GLY A 341 -4.01 7.86 21.56
C GLY A 341 -4.36 8.59 22.86
N ASP A 342 -3.33 8.91 23.64
CA ASP A 342 -3.36 9.69 24.89
C ASP A 342 -3.17 11.20 24.70
N ALA A 343 -2.80 11.64 23.49
CA ALA A 343 -2.69 13.04 23.13
C ALA A 343 -3.98 13.59 22.51
N MET A 344 -4.29 14.85 22.83
CA MET A 344 -5.46 15.56 22.30
C MET A 344 -5.08 16.90 21.69
N MET A 345 -5.68 17.18 20.53
CA MET A 345 -5.57 18.46 19.84
C MET A 345 -6.90 19.23 19.87
N ALA A 346 -6.84 20.48 20.30
CA ALA A 346 -7.94 21.42 20.24
C ALA A 346 -7.56 22.70 19.49
N VAL A 347 -8.57 23.34 18.91
CA VAL A 347 -8.42 24.55 18.10
C VAL A 347 -9.41 25.62 18.55
N PHE A 348 -8.89 26.81 18.81
CA PHE A 348 -9.65 28.03 19.08
C PHE A 348 -9.65 28.90 17.82
N GLY A 349 -10.83 29.44 17.47
CA GLY A 349 -11.05 30.19 16.23
C GLY A 349 -11.80 29.43 15.13
N ILE A 350 -12.23 28.19 15.42
CA ILE A 350 -13.09 27.38 14.56
C ILE A 350 -14.21 26.78 15.42
N PRO A 351 -15.49 26.86 14.99
CA PRO A 351 -15.97 27.42 13.73
C PRO A 351 -15.99 28.96 13.68
N GLN A 352 -15.92 29.63 14.83
CA GLN A 352 -16.01 31.09 14.97
C GLN A 352 -14.69 31.66 15.49
N LEU A 353 -14.16 32.66 14.77
CA LEU A 353 -12.96 33.40 15.15
C LEU A 353 -13.30 34.48 16.19
N ARG A 354 -12.48 34.59 17.23
CA ARG A 354 -12.58 35.64 18.26
C ARG A 354 -11.21 36.25 18.51
N GLU A 355 -11.18 37.53 18.87
CA GLU A 355 -9.94 38.25 19.15
C GLU A 355 -9.20 37.69 20.37
N ASP A 356 -9.92 37.07 21.31
CA ASP A 356 -9.41 36.53 22.57
C ASP A 356 -9.11 35.02 22.51
N ASP A 357 -9.12 34.39 21.33
CA ASP A 357 -8.92 32.94 21.19
C ASP A 357 -7.58 32.45 21.78
N ALA A 358 -6.51 33.23 21.66
CA ALA A 358 -5.21 32.91 22.26
C ALA A 358 -5.28 32.93 23.80
N LEU A 359 -5.95 33.93 24.37
CA LEU A 359 -6.15 34.05 25.82
C LEU A 359 -7.02 32.90 26.36
N ARG A 360 -8.06 32.53 25.62
CA ARG A 360 -8.95 31.41 25.97
C ARG A 360 -8.22 30.06 25.92
N ALA A 361 -7.37 29.84 24.93
CA ALA A 361 -6.53 28.65 24.86
C ALA A 361 -5.58 28.55 26.07
N VAL A 362 -4.91 29.65 26.44
CA VAL A 362 -4.03 29.68 27.61
C VAL A 362 -4.82 29.46 28.92
N ARG A 363 -6.02 30.04 29.05
CA ARG A 363 -6.90 29.80 30.21
C ARG A 363 -7.36 28.34 30.30
N ALA A 364 -7.68 27.72 29.16
CA ALA A 364 -8.01 26.30 29.10
C ALA A 364 -6.81 25.44 29.53
N ALA A 365 -5.62 25.72 29.00
CA ALA A 365 -4.38 25.02 29.38
C ALA A 365 -4.08 25.16 30.89
N TRP A 366 -4.28 26.36 31.44
CA TRP A 366 -4.10 26.59 32.88
C TRP A 366 -5.12 25.83 33.73
N GLU A 367 -6.40 25.82 33.36
CA GLU A 367 -7.43 25.06 34.09
C GLU A 367 -7.22 23.55 34.00
N ILE A 368 -6.78 23.05 32.85
CA ILE A 368 -6.33 21.65 32.64
C ILE A 368 -5.25 21.31 33.66
N ARG A 369 -4.20 22.14 33.76
CA ARG A 369 -3.10 21.95 34.70
C ARG A 369 -3.54 21.94 36.16
N GLU A 370 -4.45 22.84 36.56
CA GLU A 370 -4.89 22.96 37.96
C GLU A 370 -5.89 21.87 38.38
N ARG A 371 -6.78 21.43 37.47
CA ARG A 371 -7.91 20.55 37.82
C ARG A 371 -7.65 19.07 37.57
N LEU A 372 -6.91 18.72 36.52
CA LEU A 372 -6.75 17.32 36.14
C LEU A 372 -5.93 16.48 37.13
N PRO A 373 -4.94 17.02 37.87
CA PRO A 373 -4.28 16.25 38.93
C PRO A 373 -5.27 15.74 40.00
N ALA A 374 -6.25 16.55 40.41
CA ALA A 374 -7.27 16.14 41.38
C ALA A 374 -8.21 15.05 40.82
N VAL A 375 -8.54 15.14 39.53
CA VAL A 375 -9.33 14.10 38.83
C VAL A 375 -8.55 12.78 38.74
N ALA A 376 -7.22 12.84 38.55
CA ALA A 376 -6.36 11.67 38.52
C ALA A 376 -6.27 10.99 39.90
N GLU A 377 -6.16 11.78 40.98
CA GLU A 377 -6.19 11.27 42.37
C GLU A 377 -7.52 10.59 42.73
N GLU A 378 -8.67 11.14 42.31
CA GLU A 378 -10.00 10.51 42.53
C GLU A 378 -10.13 9.14 41.86
N VAL A 379 -9.37 8.90 40.80
CA VAL A 379 -9.37 7.66 40.02
C VAL A 379 -8.22 6.73 40.47
N GLY A 380 -7.42 7.15 41.46
CA GLY A 380 -6.36 6.34 42.07
C GLY A 380 -5.07 6.27 41.26
N VAL A 381 -4.84 7.21 40.36
CA VAL A 381 -3.71 7.20 39.42
C VAL A 381 -2.92 8.51 39.47
N ALA A 382 -1.59 8.43 39.45
CA ALA A 382 -0.73 9.59 39.22
C ALA A 382 -0.54 9.82 37.71
N LEU A 383 -1.23 10.81 37.14
CA LEU A 383 -1.02 11.27 35.76
C LEU A 383 -0.36 12.65 35.76
N THR A 384 0.62 12.83 34.88
CA THR A 384 1.21 14.14 34.59
C THR A 384 0.90 14.53 33.16
N PHE A 385 0.83 15.83 32.88
CA PHE A 385 0.41 16.34 31.59
C PHE A 385 1.45 17.26 30.98
N ARG A 386 1.51 17.25 29.65
CA ARG A 386 2.22 18.26 28.88
C ARG A 386 1.20 19.06 28.11
N THR A 387 1.31 20.38 28.16
CA THR A 387 0.46 21.27 27.38
C THR A 387 1.30 22.25 26.59
N ALA A 388 0.89 22.50 25.35
CA ALA A 388 1.43 23.60 24.57
C ALA A 388 0.35 24.34 23.82
N VAL A 389 0.58 25.63 23.63
CA VAL A 389 -0.32 26.53 22.92
C VAL A 389 0.49 27.28 21.88
N ASN A 390 0.01 27.28 20.64
CA ASN A 390 0.62 28.09 19.59
C ASN A 390 -0.45 28.70 18.68
N THR A 391 -0.29 29.97 18.36
CA THR A 391 -1.18 30.71 17.45
C THR A 391 -0.51 30.87 16.09
N GLY A 392 -1.24 30.60 15.03
CA GLY A 392 -0.75 30.88 13.70
C GLY A 392 -1.71 30.48 12.59
N MET A 393 -1.23 30.57 11.36
CA MET A 393 -2.07 30.41 10.18
C MET A 393 -2.28 28.94 9.85
N VAL A 394 -3.53 28.56 9.65
CA VAL A 394 -3.96 27.22 9.27
C VAL A 394 -4.96 27.31 8.12
N LEU A 395 -5.09 26.22 7.38
CA LEU A 395 -6.18 25.98 6.46
C LEU A 395 -7.32 25.28 7.21
N SER A 396 -8.52 25.85 7.18
CA SER A 396 -9.73 25.30 7.81
C SER A 396 -10.80 25.00 6.77
N GLY A 397 -11.39 23.79 6.81
CA GLY A 397 -12.51 23.38 5.97
C GLY A 397 -12.12 22.67 4.67
N GLY A 398 -11.16 21.75 4.70
CA GLY A 398 -10.71 21.01 3.51
C GLY A 398 -10.81 19.48 3.58
N GLY A 399 -11.46 18.91 4.60
CA GLY A 399 -11.52 17.45 4.83
C GLY A 399 -11.93 17.10 6.26
N GLU A 400 -11.54 15.91 6.73
CA GLU A 400 -11.88 15.38 8.07
C GLU A 400 -11.24 16.12 9.27
N ASN A 401 -10.27 17.02 9.03
CA ASN A 401 -9.57 17.76 10.09
C ASN A 401 -10.06 19.21 10.18
N ILE A 402 -10.22 19.72 11.40
CA ILE A 402 -10.69 21.08 11.70
C ILE A 402 -9.62 22.12 11.31
N ALA A 403 -8.33 21.84 11.49
CA ALA A 403 -7.21 22.73 11.10
C ALA A 403 -5.96 21.99 10.60
N ILE A 404 -5.31 22.51 9.55
CA ILE A 404 -4.03 22.00 9.02
C ILE A 404 -3.07 23.17 8.77
N GLY A 405 -1.86 23.16 9.32
CA GLY A 405 -0.85 24.20 9.06
C GLY A 405 0.35 24.17 10.00
N ASP A 406 1.38 24.96 9.68
CA ASP A 406 2.64 25.04 10.45
C ASP A 406 2.42 25.40 11.92
N ALA A 407 1.40 26.21 12.21
CA ALA A 407 1.03 26.58 13.56
C ALA A 407 0.64 25.37 14.44
N VAL A 408 0.00 24.36 13.85
CA VAL A 408 -0.37 23.10 14.53
C VAL A 408 0.89 22.29 14.82
N ASN A 409 1.80 22.20 13.85
CA ASN A 409 3.06 21.46 13.98
C ASN A 409 3.99 22.08 15.04
N VAL A 410 4.05 23.41 15.12
CA VAL A 410 4.82 24.12 16.14
C VAL A 410 4.24 23.86 17.53
N ALA A 411 2.89 23.85 17.67
CA ALA A 411 2.25 23.51 18.94
C ALA A 411 2.62 22.10 19.42
N ALA A 412 2.57 21.11 18.52
CA ALA A 412 2.94 19.73 18.84
C ALA A 412 4.41 19.60 19.28
N ARG A 413 5.35 20.27 18.60
CA ARG A 413 6.77 20.26 19.00
C ARG A 413 7.01 20.93 20.35
N LEU A 414 6.29 22.00 20.64
CA LEU A 414 6.36 22.70 21.92
C LEU A 414 5.85 21.80 23.06
N GLU A 415 4.80 21.01 22.83
CA GLU A 415 4.27 20.06 23.80
C GLU A 415 5.31 18.98 24.11
N GLN A 416 5.87 18.35 23.07
CA GLN A 416 6.90 17.31 23.24
C GLN A 416 8.17 17.81 23.95
N SER A 417 8.46 19.11 23.83
CA SER A 417 9.61 19.75 24.48
C SER A 417 9.28 20.23 25.91
N ALA A 418 8.01 20.22 26.31
CA ALA A 418 7.61 20.64 27.64
C ALA A 418 7.96 19.57 28.68
N ALA A 419 8.44 20.00 29.85
CA ALA A 419 8.51 19.12 31.00
C ALA A 419 7.07 18.76 31.45
N PRO A 420 6.82 17.56 32.00
CA PRO A 420 5.54 17.25 32.62
C PRO A 420 5.26 18.25 33.76
N GLY A 421 4.08 18.89 33.77
CA GLY A 421 3.73 19.91 34.76
C GLY A 421 2.96 21.09 34.20
#